data_AF-A0A8T2W5U2-F1
#
_entry.id   AF-A0A8T2W5U2-F1
#
_cell.length_a   1.000
_cell.length_b   1.000
_cell.length_c   1.000
_cell.angle_alpha   90.00
_cell.angle_beta   90.00
_cell.angle_gamma   90.00
#
_symmetry.space_group_name_H-M   'P 1'
#
loop_
_entity.id
_entity.type
_entity.pdbx_description
1 polymer ?
#
loop_
_entity_poly.entity_id
_entity_poly.type
_entity_poly.pdbx_seq_one_letter_code
_entity_poly.pdbx_strand_id
1 'polypeptide(L)'
;MIQCTDIAFPVVAVSGTIRNSGRRFFNGSVPGSFLRKPQASGRFQYRNKLNTADYRTSVTVQANYGAEWATPQDAYLTLGLAHCFEKGDDGKLQDCFVIEPISANSLECMGTGARTCFKHVFSLTLEEALSRNKAALPAEFQDAIYCDEFATRCDSCARTWMRPHAMDSLISIVPIGQLKSSFNFDLTDKRVLNMENVVNDDDNIKQDISIDVYGRKEKEALQEEGTEEPEAAVEEEDELDGLLAG
;
A
#
# COMPACT_ATOMS: atom_id res chain seq x y z
N MET A 1 -31.22 13.72 -0.66
CA MET A 1 -32.56 13.16 -0.37
C MET A 1 -33.13 12.67 -1.69
N ILE A 2 -33.81 11.51 -1.72
CA ILE A 2 -34.13 10.58 -2.85
C ILE A 2 -33.23 9.34 -2.75
N GLN A 3 -33.54 8.39 -1.87
CA GLN A 3 -34.48 7.25 -1.97
C GLN A 3 -33.79 5.99 -2.53
N CYS A 4 -33.34 5.14 -1.60
CA CYS A 4 -33.05 3.73 -1.80
C CYS A 4 -34.34 2.99 -2.20
N THR A 5 -34.25 2.13 -3.21
CA THR A 5 -35.27 1.11 -3.47
C THR A 5 -34.64 -0.27 -3.28
N ASP A 6 -35.27 -1.02 -2.38
CA ASP A 6 -35.00 -2.39 -2.00
C ASP A 6 -35.10 -3.37 -3.19
N ILE A 7 -34.13 -4.26 -3.30
CA ILE A 7 -34.23 -5.47 -4.14
C ILE A 7 -34.07 -6.67 -3.20
N ALA A 8 -35.20 -7.31 -2.89
CA ALA A 8 -35.27 -8.55 -2.15
C ALA A 8 -35.01 -9.75 -3.07
N PHE A 9 -34.10 -10.65 -2.65
CA PHE A 9 -33.94 -11.97 -3.26
C PHE A 9 -34.55 -13.05 -2.34
N PRO A 10 -35.28 -14.05 -2.89
CA PRO A 10 -35.93 -15.07 -2.08
C PRO A 10 -34.96 -16.16 -1.61
N VAL A 11 -35.00 -16.45 -0.32
CA VAL A 11 -34.35 -17.62 0.31
C VAL A 11 -35.23 -18.85 0.05
N VAL A 12 -34.72 -19.83 -0.69
CA VAL A 12 -35.32 -21.16 -0.82
C VAL A 12 -34.82 -22.02 0.33
N ALA A 13 -35.72 -22.31 1.28
CA ALA A 13 -35.46 -23.24 2.37
C ALA A 13 -35.69 -24.69 1.92
N VAL A 14 -34.66 -25.53 1.99
CA VAL A 14 -34.77 -26.98 1.83
C VAL A 14 -34.95 -27.62 3.21
N SER A 15 -36.12 -28.22 3.41
CA SER A 15 -36.49 -28.97 4.61
C SER A 15 -35.92 -30.39 4.54
N GLY A 16 -35.14 -30.78 5.55
CA GLY A 16 -34.54 -32.11 5.68
C GLY A 16 -34.72 -32.65 7.10
N THR A 17 -35.68 -33.56 7.25
CA THR A 17 -36.08 -34.23 8.49
C THR A 17 -35.03 -35.27 8.92
N ILE A 18 -34.47 -35.16 10.12
CA ILE A 18 -33.73 -36.27 10.76
C ILE A 18 -34.50 -36.76 11.98
N ARG A 19 -34.87 -38.05 11.92
CA ARG A 19 -35.58 -38.82 12.95
C ARG A 19 -34.64 -39.11 14.11
N ASN A 20 -35.07 -38.83 15.34
CA ASN A 20 -34.39 -39.27 16.56
C ASN A 20 -35.22 -40.37 17.24
N SER A 21 -34.63 -41.54 17.44
CA SER A 21 -35.31 -42.72 18.00
C SER A 21 -34.51 -43.35 19.15
N GLY A 22 -35.08 -43.27 20.37
CA GLY A 22 -34.82 -44.16 21.51
C GLY A 22 -33.50 -43.95 22.26
N ARG A 23 -33.36 -44.16 23.57
CA ARG A 23 -34.19 -44.76 24.62
C ARG A 23 -33.76 -44.21 25.99
N ARG A 24 -34.66 -44.39 26.96
CA ARG A 24 -34.65 -43.95 28.37
C ARG A 24 -33.81 -44.84 29.31
N PHE A 25 -33.63 -44.28 30.52
CA PHE A 25 -33.59 -44.88 31.88
C PHE A 25 -32.22 -44.97 32.58
N PHE A 26 -32.01 -44.23 33.68
CA PHE A 26 -32.26 -44.69 35.07
C PHE A 26 -32.05 -43.58 36.13
N ASN A 27 -32.70 -43.76 37.28
CA ASN A 27 -32.88 -42.87 38.45
C ASN A 27 -31.69 -42.83 39.46
N GLY A 28 -31.68 -41.77 40.29
CA GLY A 28 -31.10 -41.70 41.66
C GLY A 28 -30.69 -40.25 42.01
N SER A 29 -31.40 -39.45 42.84
CA SER A 29 -31.45 -39.44 44.33
C SER A 29 -30.03 -39.57 44.94
N VAL A 30 -29.45 -38.65 45.73
CA VAL A 30 -29.92 -37.92 46.94
C VAL A 30 -28.98 -36.68 47.23
N PRO A 31 -29.03 -35.95 48.38
CA PRO A 31 -29.00 -34.47 48.43
C PRO A 31 -27.71 -33.87 49.03
N GLY A 32 -27.60 -32.54 49.08
CA GLY A 32 -26.54 -31.90 49.88
C GLY A 32 -26.33 -30.43 49.62
N SER A 33 -27.17 -29.58 50.22
CA SER A 33 -26.90 -28.17 50.42
C SER A 33 -25.69 -27.99 51.35
N PHE A 34 -24.61 -27.40 50.83
CA PHE A 34 -23.57 -26.84 51.70
C PHE A 34 -23.23 -25.43 51.22
N LEU A 35 -23.84 -24.45 51.87
CA LEU A 35 -23.40 -23.06 51.88
C LEU A 35 -21.93 -23.01 52.34
N ARG A 36 -21.03 -22.56 51.48
CA ARG A 36 -19.81 -21.86 51.91
C ARG A 36 -19.74 -20.51 51.18
N LYS A 37 -19.92 -19.45 51.96
CA LYS A 37 -19.46 -18.11 51.58
C LYS A 37 -17.93 -18.13 51.53
N PRO A 38 -17.27 -17.63 50.48
CA PRO A 38 -15.90 -17.16 50.61
C PRO A 38 -15.92 -15.73 51.14
N GLN A 39 -15.23 -15.52 52.28
CA GLN A 39 -14.95 -14.21 52.83
C GLN A 39 -14.08 -13.39 51.88
N ALA A 40 -14.39 -12.09 51.80
CA ALA A 40 -13.53 -11.10 51.19
C ALA A 40 -12.27 -10.88 52.04
N SER A 41 -11.10 -10.83 51.39
CA SER A 41 -10.01 -9.86 51.65
C SER A 41 -8.73 -10.29 50.93
N GLY A 42 -8.48 -9.68 49.77
CA GLY A 42 -7.25 -9.90 49.00
C GLY A 42 -6.98 -8.67 48.13
N ARG A 43 -6.29 -7.70 48.72
CA ARG A 43 -5.87 -6.44 48.11
C ARG A 43 -4.92 -6.75 46.95
N PHE A 44 -5.41 -6.72 45.70
CA PHE A 44 -4.58 -6.90 44.50
C PHE A 44 -3.73 -5.64 44.31
N GLN A 45 -2.48 -5.69 44.78
CA GLN A 45 -1.52 -4.61 44.59
C GLN A 45 -1.00 -4.66 43.16
N TYR A 46 -1.29 -3.63 42.37
CA TYR A 46 -0.49 -3.31 41.18
C TYR A 46 0.93 -3.01 41.62
N ARG A 47 1.90 -3.81 41.18
CA ARG A 47 3.32 -3.52 41.37
C ARG A 47 4.03 -3.51 40.02
N ASN A 48 3.92 -2.37 39.35
CA ASN A 48 4.88 -1.94 38.34
C ASN A 48 6.25 -1.77 39.00
N LYS A 49 7.21 -2.58 38.60
CA LYS A 49 8.65 -2.32 38.77
C LYS A 49 9.39 -2.85 37.56
N LEU A 50 9.45 -2.03 36.51
CA LEU A 50 10.53 -2.13 35.53
C LEU A 50 11.65 -1.21 36.04
N ASN A 51 12.82 -1.79 36.30
CA ASN A 51 14.00 -1.07 36.79
C ASN A 51 14.57 -0.19 35.67
N THR A 52 14.73 1.10 35.96
CA THR A 52 15.16 2.17 35.04
C THR A 52 16.69 2.34 35.00
N ALA A 53 17.48 1.25 34.94
CA ALA A 53 18.93 1.36 35.17
C ALA A 53 19.87 0.61 34.21
N ASP A 54 19.40 -0.02 33.13
CA ASP A 54 20.27 -0.83 32.25
C ASP A 54 20.27 -0.40 30.77
N TYR A 55 20.30 0.91 30.48
CA TYR A 55 20.42 1.35 29.08
C TYR A 55 21.42 2.50 28.94
N ARG A 56 22.71 2.16 28.93
CA ARG A 56 23.77 2.98 28.29
C ARG A 56 25.09 2.21 28.23
N THR A 57 25.10 1.16 27.44
CA THR A 57 26.35 0.69 26.81
C THR A 57 26.38 1.32 25.43
N SER A 58 27.23 2.33 25.23
CA SER A 58 27.53 2.90 23.92
C SER A 58 28.34 1.88 23.13
N VAL A 59 27.66 0.90 22.55
CA VAL A 59 28.19 0.06 21.49
C VAL A 59 28.21 0.93 20.24
N THR A 60 29.37 1.02 19.59
CA THR A 60 29.48 1.55 18.23
C THR A 60 28.74 0.59 17.31
N VAL A 61 27.41 0.75 17.20
CA VAL A 61 26.55 -0.06 16.34
C VAL A 61 26.63 0.55 14.94
N GLN A 62 27.42 -0.07 14.07
CA GLN A 62 27.21 0.07 12.64
C GLN A 62 25.99 -0.80 12.32
N ALA A 63 24.80 -0.20 12.35
CA ALA A 63 23.54 -0.91 12.31
C ALA A 63 23.24 -1.43 10.90
N ASN A 64 23.46 -2.73 10.67
CA ASN A 64 22.75 -3.46 9.62
C ASN A 64 21.31 -3.70 10.09
N TYR A 65 20.43 -2.70 9.92
CA TYR A 65 19.00 -2.92 10.10
C TYR A 65 18.49 -3.94 9.05
N GLY A 66 18.02 -5.11 9.49
CA GLY A 66 17.22 -6.01 8.63
C GLY A 66 17.96 -7.13 7.86
N ALA A 67 19.12 -7.60 8.32
CA ALA A 67 19.85 -8.68 7.63
C ALA A 67 19.25 -10.09 7.85
N GLU A 68 18.49 -10.32 8.92
CA GLU A 68 17.84 -11.60 9.20
C GLU A 68 16.38 -11.36 9.55
N TRP A 69 15.49 -11.80 8.67
CA TRP A 69 14.06 -11.65 8.83
C TRP A 69 13.57 -12.86 9.61
N ALA A 70 13.03 -12.64 10.81
CA ALA A 70 12.46 -13.71 11.64
C ALA A 70 11.07 -14.16 11.14
N THR A 71 10.80 -14.03 9.85
CA THR A 71 9.52 -14.43 9.24
C THR A 71 9.52 -15.95 9.08
N PRO A 72 8.46 -16.65 9.55
CA PRO A 72 8.37 -18.09 9.37
C PRO A 72 8.34 -18.46 7.89
N GLN A 73 9.09 -19.48 7.49
CA GLN A 73 9.25 -19.88 6.08
C GLN A 73 7.99 -20.54 5.51
N ASP A 74 7.16 -21.13 6.36
CA ASP A 74 5.83 -21.66 6.04
C ASP A 74 4.74 -20.56 6.04
N ALA A 75 5.12 -19.29 6.22
CA ALA A 75 4.17 -18.19 6.15
C ALA A 75 3.46 -18.14 4.79
N TYR A 76 2.15 -17.88 4.85
CA TYR A 76 1.35 -17.63 3.66
C TYR A 76 1.83 -16.36 2.94
N LEU A 77 2.02 -16.49 1.63
CA LEU A 77 2.36 -15.39 0.74
C LEU A 77 1.53 -15.48 -0.54
N THR A 78 1.27 -14.32 -1.14
CA THR A 78 0.59 -14.22 -2.41
C THR A 78 1.48 -13.45 -3.38
N LEU A 79 1.67 -13.99 -4.58
CA LEU A 79 2.36 -13.36 -5.69
C LEU A 79 1.36 -12.92 -6.75
N GLY A 80 1.59 -11.73 -7.30
CA GLY A 80 0.85 -11.15 -8.41
C GLY A 80 1.70 -11.06 -9.65
N LEU A 81 1.08 -11.31 -10.80
CA LEU A 81 1.62 -10.99 -12.11
C LEU A 81 1.14 -9.59 -12.52
N ALA A 82 1.98 -8.58 -12.31
CA ALA A 82 1.70 -7.21 -12.70
C ALA A 82 1.98 -7.00 -14.20
N HIS A 83 1.06 -6.32 -14.90
CA HIS A 83 1.31 -5.78 -16.23
C HIS A 83 1.83 -4.34 -16.08
N CYS A 84 3.12 -4.17 -16.34
CA CYS A 84 3.83 -2.91 -16.28
C CYS A 84 4.37 -2.53 -17.66
N PHE A 85 4.96 -1.35 -17.75
CA PHE A 85 5.54 -0.82 -18.98
C PHE A 85 6.96 -0.33 -18.74
N GLU A 86 7.81 -0.47 -19.76
CA GLU A 86 9.13 0.14 -19.79
C GLU A 86 9.25 1.04 -21.01
N LYS A 87 9.87 2.21 -20.82
CA LYS A 87 10.17 3.13 -21.90
C LYS A 87 11.46 2.68 -22.58
N GLY A 88 11.37 2.16 -23.80
CA GLY A 88 12.54 1.79 -24.59
C GLY A 88 13.30 3.02 -25.09
N ASP A 89 14.49 2.79 -25.66
CA ASP A 89 15.37 3.84 -26.21
C ASP A 89 14.67 4.68 -27.30
N ASP A 90 13.75 4.06 -28.02
CA ASP A 90 12.91 4.68 -29.07
C ASP A 90 11.84 5.65 -28.49
N GLY A 91 11.75 5.75 -27.16
CA GLY A 91 10.71 6.51 -26.46
C GLY A 91 9.33 5.84 -26.41
N LYS A 92 9.18 4.65 -26.98
CA LYS A 92 7.93 3.86 -26.97
C LYS A 92 7.82 3.01 -25.71
N LEU A 93 6.59 2.83 -25.23
CA LEU A 93 6.30 1.93 -24.11
C LEU A 93 6.23 0.48 -24.61
N GLN A 94 6.98 -0.39 -23.95
CA GLN A 94 6.99 -1.84 -24.17
C GLN A 94 6.33 -2.53 -22.97
N ASP A 95 5.59 -3.60 -23.24
CA ASP A 95 4.93 -4.40 -22.19
C ASP A 95 5.97 -5.19 -21.39
N CYS A 96 5.89 -5.12 -20.06
CA CYS A 96 6.73 -5.86 -19.15
C CYS A 96 5.86 -6.55 -18.09
N PHE A 97 6.10 -7.84 -17.84
CA PHE A 97 5.37 -8.62 -16.83
C PHE A 97 6.24 -8.85 -15.62
N VAL A 98 5.78 -8.42 -14.45
CA VAL A 98 6.56 -8.45 -13.22
C VAL A 98 5.87 -9.29 -12.14
N ILE A 99 6.63 -10.18 -11.51
CA ILE A 99 6.21 -10.98 -10.36
C ILE A 99 6.47 -10.17 -9.10
N GLU A 100 5.40 -9.80 -8.39
CA GLU A 100 5.46 -9.01 -7.17
C GLU A 100 4.70 -9.68 -6.01
N PRO A 101 5.22 -9.63 -4.78
CA PRO A 101 4.45 -10.06 -3.62
C PRO A 101 3.31 -9.06 -3.32
N ILE A 102 2.10 -9.58 -3.08
CA ILE A 102 0.89 -8.81 -2.79
C ILE A 102 0.58 -8.85 -1.30
N SER A 103 0.51 -7.67 -0.67
CA SER A 103 0.18 -7.52 0.74
C SER A 103 -1.28 -7.90 1.05
N ALA A 104 -1.57 -8.24 2.31
CA ALA A 104 -2.91 -8.55 2.76
C ALA A 104 -3.93 -7.45 2.41
N ASN A 105 -3.59 -6.19 2.71
CA ASN A 105 -4.45 -5.03 2.41
C ASN A 105 -4.66 -4.85 0.90
N SER A 106 -3.61 -5.03 0.10
CA SER A 106 -3.72 -4.94 -1.36
C SER A 106 -4.67 -6.01 -1.92
N LEU A 107 -4.58 -7.26 -1.43
CA LEU A 107 -5.47 -8.32 -1.88
C LEU A 107 -6.92 -8.08 -1.45
N GLU A 108 -7.13 -7.54 -0.25
CA GLU A 108 -8.46 -7.14 0.23
C GLU A 108 -9.09 -6.08 -0.67
N CYS A 109 -8.34 -5.00 -0.99
CA CYS A 109 -8.81 -3.96 -1.91
C CYS A 109 -9.12 -4.52 -3.31
N MET A 110 -8.27 -5.42 -3.83
CA MET A 110 -8.54 -6.08 -5.11
C MET A 110 -9.80 -6.96 -5.04
N GLY A 111 -10.02 -7.65 -3.92
CA GLY A 111 -11.18 -8.49 -3.66
C GLY A 111 -12.50 -7.72 -3.60
N THR A 112 -12.49 -6.45 -3.18
CA THR A 112 -13.66 -5.57 -3.18
C THR A 112 -13.93 -4.91 -4.54
N GLY A 113 -13.07 -5.14 -5.54
CA GLY A 113 -13.25 -4.65 -6.91
C GLY A 113 -12.43 -3.40 -7.25
N ALA A 114 -11.44 -3.02 -6.43
CA ALA A 114 -10.51 -1.95 -6.80
C ALA A 114 -9.76 -2.30 -8.09
N ARG A 115 -9.54 -1.27 -8.92
CA ARG A 115 -8.79 -1.39 -10.18
C ARG A 115 -7.37 -1.83 -9.90
N THR A 116 -6.85 -2.74 -10.71
CA THR A 116 -5.53 -3.34 -10.49
C THR A 116 -4.77 -3.57 -11.79
N CYS A 117 -3.44 -3.52 -11.71
CA CYS A 117 -2.55 -3.92 -12.80
C CYS A 117 -2.17 -5.41 -12.73
N PHE A 118 -2.64 -6.15 -11.73
CA PHE A 118 -2.39 -7.58 -11.59
C PHE A 118 -3.33 -8.40 -12.47
N LYS A 119 -2.78 -9.15 -13.43
CA LYS A 119 -3.54 -10.09 -14.28
C LYS A 119 -3.89 -11.38 -13.55
N HIS A 120 -2.90 -11.91 -12.85
CA HIS A 120 -2.99 -13.19 -12.17
C HIS A 120 -2.44 -13.07 -10.76
N VAL A 121 -3.02 -13.83 -9.85
CA VAL A 121 -2.60 -13.90 -8.46
C VAL A 121 -2.52 -15.38 -8.06
N PHE A 122 -1.40 -15.76 -7.46
CA PHE A 122 -1.12 -17.13 -7.04
C PHE A 122 -0.57 -17.13 -5.62
N SER A 123 -1.07 -18.01 -4.77
CA SER A 123 -0.66 -18.09 -3.37
C SER A 123 0.17 -19.33 -3.08
N LEU A 124 1.21 -19.17 -2.28
CA LEU A 124 2.21 -20.18 -1.94
C LEU A 124 2.85 -19.86 -0.59
N THR A 125 3.78 -20.69 -0.14
CA THR A 125 4.58 -20.40 1.06
C THR A 125 5.71 -19.43 0.77
N LEU A 126 6.20 -18.75 1.82
CA LEU A 126 7.36 -17.86 1.73
C LEU A 126 8.60 -18.62 1.24
N GLU A 127 8.83 -19.84 1.73
CA GLU A 127 9.95 -20.70 1.30
C GLU A 127 9.92 -20.96 -0.20
N GLU A 128 8.77 -21.37 -0.73
CA GLU A 128 8.58 -21.63 -2.15
C GLU A 128 8.82 -20.36 -2.98
N ALA A 129 8.40 -19.20 -2.49
CA ALA A 129 8.60 -17.94 -3.20
C ALA A 129 10.09 -17.57 -3.24
N LEU A 130 10.78 -17.65 -2.10
CA LEU A 130 12.20 -17.33 -1.97
C LEU A 130 13.09 -18.29 -2.77
N SER A 131 12.64 -19.51 -3.05
CA SER A 131 13.33 -20.44 -3.95
C SER A 131 13.49 -19.92 -5.38
N ARG A 132 12.65 -18.95 -5.80
CA ARG A 132 12.58 -18.39 -7.17
C ARG A 132 12.49 -19.47 -8.25
N ASN A 133 11.94 -20.62 -7.91
CA ASN A 133 11.76 -21.70 -8.86
C ASN A 133 10.57 -21.42 -9.77
N LYS A 134 10.82 -20.85 -10.94
CA LYS A 134 9.79 -20.59 -11.94
C LYS A 134 8.99 -21.85 -12.33
N ALA A 135 9.61 -23.03 -12.35
CA ALA A 135 8.90 -24.26 -12.71
C ALA A 135 7.83 -24.68 -11.69
N ALA A 136 7.90 -24.19 -10.45
CA ALA A 136 6.87 -24.40 -9.43
C ALA A 136 5.70 -23.42 -9.56
N LEU A 137 5.86 -22.34 -10.34
CA LEU A 137 4.80 -21.37 -10.59
C LEU A 137 3.91 -21.79 -11.77
N PRO A 138 2.66 -21.29 -11.83
CA PRO A 138 1.78 -21.49 -12.97
C PRO A 138 2.40 -21.04 -14.30
N ALA A 139 1.88 -21.56 -15.42
CA ALA A 139 2.43 -21.31 -16.76
C ALA A 139 2.46 -19.81 -17.12
N GLU A 140 1.53 -19.04 -16.57
CA GLU A 140 1.37 -17.60 -16.78
C GLU A 140 2.54 -16.78 -16.20
N PHE A 141 3.31 -17.33 -15.26
CA PHE A 141 4.42 -16.65 -14.59
C PHE A 141 5.79 -16.95 -15.22
N GLN A 142 5.88 -17.87 -16.19
CA GLN A 142 7.17 -18.36 -16.71
C GLN A 142 7.98 -17.24 -17.39
N ASP A 143 7.30 -16.43 -18.21
CA ASP A 143 7.94 -15.36 -19.00
C ASP A 143 8.14 -14.06 -18.19
N ALA A 144 7.67 -14.01 -16.95
CA ALA A 144 7.69 -12.80 -16.13
C ALA A 144 9.02 -12.61 -15.39
N ILE A 145 9.35 -11.36 -15.05
CA ILE A 145 10.58 -10.98 -14.35
C ILE A 145 10.24 -10.77 -12.87
N TYR A 146 11.12 -11.17 -11.95
CA TYR A 146 10.94 -10.86 -10.53
C TYR A 146 11.20 -9.38 -10.27
N CYS A 147 10.41 -8.74 -9.40
CA CYS A 147 10.66 -7.35 -9.04
C CYS A 147 11.97 -7.14 -8.27
N ASP A 148 12.40 -5.88 -8.24
CA ASP A 148 13.57 -5.46 -7.47
C ASP A 148 13.38 -5.74 -5.98
N GLU A 149 14.46 -6.21 -5.35
CA GLU A 149 14.48 -6.61 -3.94
C GLU A 149 13.37 -7.56 -3.55
N PHE A 150 13.11 -8.52 -4.46
CA PHE A 150 12.09 -9.55 -4.32
C PHE A 150 12.13 -10.24 -2.95
N ALA A 151 13.30 -10.65 -2.45
CA ALA A 151 13.40 -11.35 -1.17
C ALA A 151 12.92 -10.47 0.01
N THR A 152 13.50 -9.28 0.14
CA THR A 152 13.11 -8.24 1.11
C THR A 152 11.61 -7.92 1.03
N ARG A 153 11.06 -7.81 -0.19
CA ARG A 153 9.64 -7.55 -0.40
C ARG A 153 8.76 -8.74 -0.02
N CYS A 154 9.18 -9.97 -0.32
CA CYS A 154 8.48 -11.19 0.08
C CYS A 154 8.40 -11.30 1.59
N ASP A 155 9.52 -11.11 2.30
CA ASP A 155 9.52 -11.15 3.75
C ASP A 155 8.66 -10.02 4.35
N SER A 156 8.72 -8.79 3.80
CA SER A 156 7.86 -7.68 4.23
C SER A 156 6.39 -8.00 4.06
N CYS A 157 6.06 -8.58 2.92
CA CYS A 157 4.71 -8.90 2.54
C CYS A 157 4.15 -10.03 3.40
N ALA A 158 4.92 -11.10 3.61
CA ALA A 158 4.54 -12.23 4.47
C ALA A 158 4.18 -11.78 5.89
N ARG A 159 4.88 -10.78 6.45
CA ARG A 159 4.53 -10.20 7.77
C ARG A 159 3.14 -9.54 7.80
N THR A 160 2.64 -9.04 6.66
CA THR A 160 1.28 -8.48 6.59
C THR A 160 0.21 -9.57 6.69
N TRP A 161 0.53 -10.77 6.20
CA TRP A 161 -0.34 -11.94 6.24
C TRP A 161 -0.44 -12.56 7.63
N MET A 162 0.60 -12.47 8.46
CA MET A 162 0.60 -13.00 9.84
C MET A 162 -0.39 -12.31 10.80
N ARG A 163 -1.15 -11.30 10.35
CA ARG A 163 -2.16 -10.63 11.18
C ARG A 163 -3.42 -11.51 11.30
N PRO A 164 -4.07 -11.59 12.48
CA PRO A 164 -5.25 -12.43 12.67
C PRO A 164 -6.35 -12.17 11.62
N HIS A 165 -6.65 -10.91 11.34
CA HIS A 165 -7.66 -10.54 10.33
C HIS A 165 -7.35 -11.10 8.94
N ALA A 166 -6.08 -11.03 8.51
CA ALA A 166 -5.67 -11.52 7.20
C ALA A 166 -5.80 -13.05 7.12
N MET A 167 -5.40 -13.75 8.18
CA MET A 167 -5.50 -15.21 8.27
C MET A 167 -6.96 -15.69 8.26
N ASP A 168 -7.84 -15.01 9.01
CA ASP A 168 -9.22 -15.46 9.17
C ASP A 168 -10.11 -15.11 7.97
N SER A 169 -9.88 -13.95 7.34
CA SER A 169 -10.81 -13.41 6.33
C SER A 169 -10.28 -13.51 4.90
N LEU A 170 -8.98 -13.30 4.69
CA LEU A 170 -8.43 -13.02 3.35
C LEU A 170 -7.84 -14.27 2.66
N ILE A 171 -7.43 -15.31 3.41
CA ILE A 171 -6.91 -16.57 2.82
C ILE A 171 -7.92 -17.20 1.86
N SER A 172 -9.22 -17.05 2.14
CA SER A 172 -10.29 -17.59 1.29
C SER A 172 -10.34 -16.97 -0.11
N ILE A 173 -9.77 -15.77 -0.30
CA ILE A 173 -9.78 -15.07 -1.59
C ILE A 173 -8.91 -15.82 -2.60
N VAL A 174 -7.72 -16.26 -2.18
CA VAL A 174 -6.77 -17.06 -2.97
C VAL A 174 -6.12 -18.11 -2.05
N PRO A 175 -6.64 -19.34 -2.01
CA PRO A 175 -6.01 -20.40 -1.21
C PRO A 175 -4.61 -20.78 -1.74
N ILE A 176 -3.79 -21.39 -0.89
CA ILE A 176 -2.46 -21.90 -1.28
C ILE A 176 -2.60 -22.88 -2.47
N GLY A 177 -1.76 -22.71 -3.48
CA GLY A 177 -1.74 -23.49 -4.71
C GLY A 177 -2.84 -23.15 -5.71
N GLN A 178 -3.66 -22.12 -5.46
CA GLN A 178 -4.70 -21.67 -6.39
C GLN A 178 -4.27 -20.44 -7.17
N LEU A 179 -4.62 -20.44 -8.45
CA LEU A 179 -4.47 -19.31 -9.36
C LEU A 179 -5.81 -18.58 -9.48
N LYS A 180 -5.81 -17.26 -9.32
CA LYS A 180 -6.98 -16.41 -9.49
C LYS A 180 -6.69 -15.28 -10.47
N SER A 181 -7.58 -15.13 -11.45
CA SER A 181 -7.47 -14.14 -12.53
C SER A 181 -8.66 -13.17 -12.57
N SER A 182 -9.66 -13.35 -11.70
CA SER A 182 -10.94 -12.64 -11.74
C SER A 182 -10.94 -11.33 -10.96
N PHE A 183 -9.89 -10.52 -11.12
CA PHE A 183 -9.81 -9.19 -10.52
C PHE A 183 -10.19 -8.10 -11.52
N ASN A 184 -10.48 -6.89 -11.04
CA ASN A 184 -10.80 -5.72 -11.87
C ASN A 184 -9.53 -5.17 -12.54
N PHE A 185 -9.03 -5.92 -13.53
CA PHE A 185 -7.80 -5.58 -14.25
C PHE A 185 -8.04 -4.41 -15.21
N ASP A 186 -7.19 -3.38 -15.10
CA ASP A 186 -7.30 -2.18 -15.91
C ASP A 186 -5.93 -1.58 -16.25
N LEU A 187 -5.83 -1.00 -17.45
CA LEU A 187 -4.63 -0.43 -18.05
C LEU A 187 -4.76 1.05 -18.41
N THR A 188 -5.80 1.77 -17.97
CA THR A 188 -5.84 3.22 -18.22
C THR A 188 -4.66 3.93 -17.57
N ASP A 189 -4.33 3.53 -16.33
CA ASP A 189 -3.30 4.14 -15.50
C ASP A 189 -2.05 3.27 -15.58
N LYS A 190 -1.24 3.54 -16.63
CA LYS A 190 -0.07 2.72 -16.95
C LYS A 190 1.02 2.89 -15.91
N ARG A 191 1.44 1.78 -15.31
CA ARG A 191 2.60 1.74 -14.42
C ARG A 191 3.89 1.58 -15.22
N VAL A 192 4.68 2.65 -15.32
CA VAL A 192 5.97 2.67 -16.02
C VAL A 192 7.11 2.49 -15.01
N LEU A 193 7.96 1.47 -15.18
CA LEU A 193 8.99 1.11 -14.19
C LEU A 193 10.19 2.05 -14.19
N ASN A 194 10.63 2.51 -15.37
CA ASN A 194 11.81 3.34 -15.57
C ASN A 194 11.48 4.84 -15.70
N MET A 195 10.42 5.31 -15.04
CA MET A 195 10.06 6.72 -15.05
C MET A 195 10.94 7.50 -14.06
N GLU A 196 11.79 8.38 -14.58
CA GLU A 196 12.53 9.34 -13.77
C GLU A 196 11.67 10.59 -13.53
N ASN A 197 11.43 10.92 -12.26
CA ASN A 197 10.73 12.15 -11.89
C ASN A 197 11.74 13.28 -11.67
N VAL A 198 11.89 14.15 -12.67
CA VAL A 198 12.75 15.33 -12.58
C VAL A 198 11.93 16.48 -12.01
N VAL A 199 12.19 16.83 -10.75
CA VAL A 199 11.54 17.96 -10.08
C VAL A 199 12.23 19.25 -10.51
N ASN A 200 11.45 20.17 -11.09
CA ASN A 200 11.93 21.50 -11.49
C ASN A 200 11.44 22.56 -10.49
N ASP A 201 12.09 23.72 -10.47
CA ASP A 201 11.67 24.85 -9.63
C ASP A 201 10.24 25.33 -9.94
N ASP A 202 9.76 25.09 -11.15
CA ASP A 202 8.38 25.38 -11.58
C ASP A 202 7.32 24.46 -10.93
N ASP A 203 7.72 23.29 -10.40
CA ASP A 203 6.85 22.39 -9.61
C ASP A 203 6.71 22.87 -8.15
N ASN A 204 7.41 23.94 -7.77
CA ASN A 204 7.36 24.49 -6.42
C ASN A 204 6.07 25.30 -6.19
N ILE A 205 4.98 24.60 -5.87
CA ILE A 205 3.75 25.21 -5.36
C ILE A 205 4.06 25.87 -4.00
N LYS A 206 4.05 27.21 -3.96
CA LYS A 206 4.20 27.96 -2.71
C LYS A 206 3.03 27.65 -1.78
N GLN A 207 3.33 27.13 -0.59
CA GLN A 207 2.34 26.65 0.38
C GLN A 207 1.46 27.78 0.96
N ASP A 208 1.93 29.02 0.91
CA ASP A 208 1.21 30.18 1.40
C ASP A 208 1.14 31.25 0.30
N ILE A 209 -0.03 31.39 -0.34
CA ILE A 209 -0.30 32.51 -1.27
C ILE A 209 -0.34 33.85 -0.50
N SER A 210 -0.59 33.81 0.81
CA SER A 210 -0.73 34.98 1.68
C SER A 210 0.56 35.44 2.35
N ILE A 211 1.64 34.67 2.29
CA ILE A 211 2.95 35.07 2.84
C ILE A 211 3.94 35.29 1.70
N ASP A 212 3.68 36.38 0.97
CA ASP A 212 4.71 37.03 0.17
C ASP A 212 5.77 37.62 1.10
N VAL A 213 6.74 36.80 1.53
CA VAL A 213 7.85 37.24 2.40
C VAL A 213 8.83 38.14 1.62
N TYR A 214 8.74 38.17 0.30
CA TYR A 214 9.56 39.02 -0.54
C TYR A 214 8.71 39.74 -1.58
N GLY A 215 7.97 40.74 -1.10
CA GLY A 215 7.25 41.81 -1.83
C GLY A 215 7.33 41.76 -3.35
N ARG A 216 6.76 40.73 -3.96
CA ARG A 216 6.81 40.53 -5.40
C ARG A 216 5.77 41.39 -6.12
N LYS A 217 4.79 41.91 -5.37
CA LYS A 217 3.91 43.00 -5.82
C LYS A 217 4.67 44.23 -6.31
N GLU A 218 5.87 44.50 -5.81
CA GLU A 218 6.69 45.61 -6.33
C GLU A 218 7.36 45.25 -7.66
N LYS A 219 7.66 43.97 -7.90
CA LYS A 219 8.34 43.52 -9.14
C LYS A 219 7.37 43.35 -10.32
N GLU A 220 6.11 43.00 -10.06
CA GLU A 220 5.04 43.01 -11.06
C GLU A 220 4.65 44.46 -11.42
N ALA A 221 4.60 45.38 -10.44
CA ALA A 221 4.37 46.81 -10.71
C ALA A 221 5.50 47.44 -11.55
N LEU A 222 6.77 47.09 -11.28
CA LEU A 222 7.91 47.58 -12.06
C LEU A 222 8.02 46.96 -13.47
N GLN A 223 7.37 45.82 -13.73
CA GLN A 223 7.30 45.24 -15.08
C GLN A 223 6.14 45.78 -15.90
N GLU A 224 5.02 46.14 -15.27
CA GLU A 224 3.92 46.83 -15.95
C GLU A 224 4.31 48.26 -16.36
N GLU A 225 5.08 48.99 -15.53
CA GLU A 225 5.59 50.33 -15.88
C GLU A 225 6.73 50.33 -16.91
N GLY A 226 7.34 49.18 -17.20
CA GLY A 226 8.44 49.04 -18.16
C GLY A 226 8.02 48.79 -19.61
N THR A 227 6.71 48.76 -19.88
CA THR A 227 6.15 48.44 -21.21
C THR A 227 5.29 49.57 -21.78
N GLU A 228 5.57 50.83 -21.42
CA GLU A 228 5.15 51.98 -22.23
C GLU A 228 6.34 52.42 -23.10
N GLU A 229 6.26 52.09 -24.38
CA GLU A 229 7.06 52.75 -25.41
C GLU A 229 6.75 54.26 -25.39
N PRO A 230 7.74 55.17 -25.28
CA PRO A 230 7.51 56.55 -25.65
C PRO A 230 7.61 56.67 -27.19
N GLU A 231 6.46 56.67 -27.85
CA GLU A 231 6.34 57.36 -29.14
C GLU A 231 6.54 58.88 -28.93
N ALA A 232 7.34 59.49 -29.81
CA ALA A 232 7.54 60.93 -30.03
C ALA A 232 8.65 61.66 -29.25
N ALA A 233 9.87 61.66 -29.83
CA ALA A 233 10.73 62.84 -29.91
C ALA A 233 11.65 62.72 -31.14
N VAL A 234 11.14 63.17 -32.29
CA VAL A 234 11.95 63.51 -33.47
C VAL A 234 12.26 65.01 -33.35
N GLU A 235 13.49 65.39 -33.75
CA GLU A 235 14.03 66.76 -33.92
C GLU A 235 14.68 67.44 -32.70
N GLU A 236 16.01 67.29 -32.56
CA GLU A 236 17.01 68.38 -32.50
C GLU A 236 18.42 67.78 -32.25
N GLU A 237 19.03 67.19 -33.28
CA GLU A 237 20.48 66.86 -33.29
C GLU A 237 21.28 67.77 -34.24
N ASP A 238 20.67 68.82 -34.77
CA ASP A 238 21.33 69.80 -35.65
C ASP A 238 21.61 71.11 -34.90
N GLU A 239 22.61 71.16 -34.00
CA GLU A 239 23.31 72.44 -33.69
C GLU A 239 24.58 72.37 -32.81
N LEU A 240 25.00 71.20 -32.28
CA LEU A 240 26.20 71.15 -31.43
C LEU A 240 27.51 70.68 -32.10
N ASP A 241 27.47 70.18 -33.34
CA ASP A 241 28.68 69.71 -34.06
C ASP A 241 29.32 70.77 -34.98
N GLY A 242 28.74 71.98 -35.03
CA GLY A 242 29.27 73.13 -35.77
C GLY A 242 30.14 74.10 -34.96
N LEU A 243 30.22 73.93 -33.62
CA LEU A 243 30.84 74.91 -32.72
C LEU A 243 32.20 74.49 -32.14
N LEU A 244 32.73 73.34 -32.59
CA LEU A 244 34.07 72.82 -32.22
C LEU A 244 35.03 72.66 -33.41
N ALA A 245 34.64 73.13 -34.60
CA ALA A 245 35.51 73.24 -35.77
C ALA A 245 35.63 74.70 -36.23
N GLY A 246 36.28 75.53 -35.41
CA GLY A 246 36.66 76.92 -35.71
C GLY A 246 37.96 77.28 -35.01
#